data_AF-A0A1T1B3Z2-F1
#
_entry.id   AF-A0A1T1B3Z2-F1
#
_cell.length_a   1.000
_cell.length_b   1.000
_cell.length_c   1.000
_cell.angle_alpha   90.00
_cell.angle_beta   90.00
_cell.angle_gamma   90.00
#
_symmetry.space_group_name_H-M   'P 1'
#
loop_
_entity.id
_entity.type
_entity.pdbx_description
1 polymer ?
#
loop_
_entity_poly.entity_id
_entity_poly.type
_entity_poly.pdbx_seq_one_letter_code
_entity_poly.pdbx_strand_id
1 'polypeptide(L)'
;MVIATLVVTMCFFQVTSFANGPVILNGTWIIDTKATEKFVLSTHPFKDENSANSFLHHISFLGSLIFDFDGDKLFLGTFPGDERKREYLLVSHNGSEKKYNSKNTQDGSKVSETSETLIVTALNKENITIYFSNSTEMQYLLWRCVNLDPNKKTPNDFKPEFDAFIEMIRNIGKAYNRPN
;
A
#
# COMPACT_ATOMS: atom_id res chain seq x y z
N MET A 1 9.36 -60.77 -9.25
CA MET A 1 9.22 -59.68 -8.25
C MET A 1 9.20 -58.38 -9.04
N VAL A 2 8.03 -57.77 -9.21
CA VAL A 2 7.83 -56.60 -10.09
C VAL A 2 7.80 -55.36 -9.22
N ILE A 3 8.72 -54.41 -9.45
CA ILE A 3 8.75 -53.12 -8.78
C ILE A 3 7.83 -52.18 -9.55
N ALA A 4 6.75 -51.74 -8.92
CA ALA A 4 5.86 -50.70 -9.44
C ALA A 4 6.53 -49.34 -9.21
N THR A 5 6.92 -48.66 -10.28
CA THR A 5 7.40 -47.28 -10.22
C THR A 5 6.18 -46.35 -10.15
N LEU A 6 5.99 -45.73 -8.99
CA LEU A 6 5.00 -44.68 -8.77
C LEU A 6 5.47 -43.41 -9.50
N VAL A 7 4.77 -42.99 -10.55
CA VAL A 7 4.99 -41.69 -11.20
C VAL A 7 4.26 -40.64 -10.38
N VAL A 8 5.00 -39.83 -9.62
CA VAL A 8 4.47 -38.64 -8.95
C VAL A 8 4.42 -37.52 -9.97
N THR A 9 3.23 -37.22 -10.51
CA THR A 9 3.00 -36.01 -11.30
C THR A 9 2.96 -34.82 -10.35
N MET A 10 4.07 -34.09 -10.23
CA MET A 10 4.08 -32.76 -9.62
C MET A 10 3.25 -31.81 -10.49
N CYS A 11 2.12 -31.35 -9.96
CA CYS A 11 1.39 -30.23 -10.54
C CYS A 11 2.23 -28.95 -10.37
N PHE A 12 2.98 -28.57 -11.40
CA PHE A 12 3.54 -27.24 -11.51
C PHE A 12 2.38 -26.26 -11.74
N PHE A 13 2.11 -25.41 -10.74
CA PHE A 13 1.33 -24.21 -11.00
C PHE A 13 2.12 -23.36 -11.99
N GLN A 14 1.69 -23.35 -13.25
CA GLN A 14 2.19 -22.40 -14.23
C GLN A 14 1.73 -21.01 -13.78
N VAL A 15 2.62 -20.28 -13.11
CA VAL A 15 2.49 -18.83 -12.99
C VAL A 15 2.65 -18.31 -14.40
N THR A 16 1.53 -17.96 -15.04
CA THR A 16 1.56 -17.18 -16.27
C THR A 16 2.26 -15.87 -15.96
N SER A 17 3.55 -15.81 -16.30
CA SER A 17 4.28 -14.56 -16.37
C SER A 17 3.64 -13.75 -17.50
N PHE A 18 2.68 -12.90 -17.15
CA PHE A 18 2.40 -11.76 -17.99
C PHE A 18 3.70 -10.96 -18.02
N ALA A 19 4.25 -10.76 -19.21
CA ALA A 19 5.30 -9.79 -19.45
C ALA A 19 4.73 -8.41 -19.12
N ASN A 20 4.72 -8.10 -17.82
CA ASN A 20 4.37 -6.80 -17.29
C ASN A 20 5.54 -5.91 -17.68
N GLY A 21 5.38 -5.14 -18.76
CA GLY A 21 6.24 -4.00 -19.01
C GLY A 21 6.38 -3.17 -17.72
N PRO A 22 7.47 -2.40 -17.57
CA PRO A 22 7.75 -1.67 -16.34
C PRO A 22 6.53 -0.83 -15.95
N VAL A 23 5.97 -1.09 -14.78
CA VAL A 23 4.84 -0.31 -14.28
C VAL A 23 5.36 1.08 -13.97
N ILE A 24 4.90 2.05 -14.76
CA ILE A 24 5.18 3.47 -14.55
C ILE A 24 4.31 3.91 -13.39
N LEU A 25 4.94 4.26 -12.26
CA LEU A 25 4.25 4.69 -11.04
C LEU A 25 3.98 6.19 -11.01
N ASN A 26 4.47 6.96 -11.99
CA ASN A 26 4.38 8.42 -11.98
C ASN A 26 2.95 8.91 -11.74
N GLY A 27 2.84 9.96 -10.92
CA GLY A 27 1.58 10.56 -10.52
C GLY A 27 1.28 10.34 -9.04
N THR A 28 0.08 10.75 -8.66
CA THR A 28 -0.33 10.79 -7.27
C THR A 28 -1.23 9.60 -6.92
N TRP A 29 -0.95 8.97 -5.79
CA TRP A 29 -1.60 7.76 -5.32
C TRP A 29 -2.24 7.99 -3.96
N ILE A 30 -3.50 7.56 -3.86
CA ILE A 30 -4.30 7.59 -2.62
C ILE A 30 -4.86 6.20 -2.36
N ILE A 31 -5.35 5.97 -1.14
CA ILE A 31 -5.99 4.70 -0.79
C ILE A 31 -7.21 4.45 -1.70
N ASP A 32 -7.24 3.26 -2.30
CA ASP A 32 -8.42 2.74 -2.97
C ASP A 32 -9.30 2.04 -1.94
N THR A 33 -10.26 2.79 -1.38
CA THR A 33 -11.10 2.30 -0.29
C THR A 33 -11.93 1.09 -0.69
N LYS A 34 -12.43 1.04 -1.94
CA LYS A 34 -13.24 -0.07 -2.45
C LYS A 34 -12.40 -1.31 -2.70
N ALA A 35 -11.25 -1.16 -3.35
CA ALA A 35 -10.36 -2.29 -3.61
C ALA A 35 -9.78 -2.84 -2.31
N THR A 36 -9.41 -1.98 -1.37
CA THR A 36 -8.93 -2.35 -0.04
C THR A 36 -10.00 -3.11 0.76
N GLU A 37 -11.24 -2.60 0.83
CA GLU A 37 -12.34 -3.30 1.51
C GLU A 37 -12.52 -4.71 0.95
N LYS A 38 -12.64 -4.82 -0.38
CA LYS A 38 -12.81 -6.09 -1.07
C LYS A 38 -11.64 -7.04 -0.81
N PHE A 39 -10.42 -6.54 -0.84
CA PHE A 39 -9.22 -7.34 -0.62
C PHE A 39 -9.17 -7.90 0.79
N VAL A 40 -9.34 -7.06 1.81
CA VAL A 40 -9.32 -7.48 3.22
C VAL A 40 -10.45 -8.47 3.51
N LEU A 41 -11.67 -8.20 3.05
CA LEU A 41 -12.83 -9.06 3.28
C LEU A 41 -12.78 -10.39 2.51
N SER A 42 -12.00 -10.49 1.42
CA SER A 42 -11.88 -11.75 0.68
C SER A 42 -10.72 -12.60 1.17
N THR A 43 -9.58 -11.99 1.48
CA THR A 43 -8.38 -12.70 1.91
C THR A 43 -8.38 -13.10 3.38
N HIS A 44 -9.23 -12.45 4.19
CA HIS A 44 -9.32 -12.65 5.64
C HIS A 44 -7.93 -12.66 6.32
N PRO A 45 -7.11 -11.60 6.18
CA PRO A 45 -5.71 -11.64 6.60
C PRO A 45 -5.51 -11.70 8.12
N PHE A 46 -6.54 -11.38 8.90
CA PHE A 46 -6.51 -11.36 10.36
C PHE A 46 -7.07 -12.67 10.93
N LYS A 47 -6.34 -13.26 11.88
CA LYS A 47 -6.66 -14.57 12.48
C LYS A 47 -7.73 -14.50 13.55
N ASP A 48 -7.85 -13.35 14.19
CA ASP A 48 -8.73 -13.12 15.34
C ASP A 48 -9.16 -11.64 15.42
N GLU A 49 -10.16 -11.37 16.27
CA GLU A 49 -10.70 -10.03 16.49
C GLU A 49 -9.65 -9.03 16.97
N ASN A 50 -8.69 -9.46 17.80
CA ASN A 50 -7.65 -8.57 18.32
C ASN A 50 -6.71 -8.10 17.21
N SER A 51 -6.30 -8.99 16.31
CA SER A 51 -5.47 -8.65 15.15
C SER A 51 -6.21 -7.73 14.16
N ALA A 52 -7.51 -7.95 13.95
CA ALA A 52 -8.35 -7.05 13.16
C ALA A 52 -8.50 -5.67 13.81
N ASN A 53 -8.76 -5.61 15.12
CA ASN A 53 -8.86 -4.35 15.87
C ASN A 53 -7.54 -3.56 15.89
N SER A 54 -6.41 -4.24 16.05
CA SER A 54 -5.08 -3.64 15.97
C SER A 54 -4.85 -2.99 14.60
N PHE A 55 -5.15 -3.72 13.52
CA PHE A 55 -5.11 -3.19 12.16
C PHE A 55 -5.98 -1.93 12.01
N LEU A 56 -7.26 -2.00 12.41
CA LEU A 56 -8.21 -0.88 12.28
C LEU A 56 -7.77 0.35 13.06
N HIS A 57 -7.17 0.15 14.24
CA HIS A 57 -6.60 1.24 15.03
C HIS A 57 -5.42 1.90 14.31
N HIS A 58 -4.47 1.10 13.82
CA HIS A 58 -3.28 1.60 13.12
C HIS A 58 -3.59 2.25 11.78
N ILE A 59 -4.61 1.80 11.04
CA ILE A 59 -4.89 2.44 9.75
C ILE A 59 -5.69 3.74 9.89
N SER A 60 -6.37 3.98 11.01
CA SER A 60 -7.31 5.10 11.18
C SER A 60 -6.74 6.49 10.85
N PHE A 61 -5.43 6.69 10.99
CA PHE A 61 -4.75 7.96 10.66
C PHE A 61 -4.23 8.04 9.22
N LEU A 62 -4.33 6.96 8.43
CA LEU A 62 -3.75 6.86 7.09
C LEU A 62 -4.66 7.42 5.98
N GLY A 63 -5.91 7.75 6.29
CA GLY A 63 -6.90 8.22 5.30
C GLY A 63 -6.52 9.52 4.57
N SER A 64 -5.57 10.28 5.12
CA SER A 64 -5.03 11.50 4.51
C SER A 64 -3.75 11.27 3.71
N LEU A 65 -3.14 10.08 3.72
CA LEU A 65 -1.84 9.92 3.11
C LEU A 65 -1.90 9.96 1.59
N ILE A 66 -0.95 10.70 1.02
CA ILE A 66 -0.75 10.83 -0.41
C ILE A 66 0.69 10.47 -0.73
N PHE A 67 0.84 9.58 -1.72
CA PHE A 67 2.13 9.22 -2.30
C PHE A 67 2.24 9.81 -3.70
N ASP A 68 3.25 10.63 -3.93
CA ASP A 68 3.46 11.31 -5.20
C ASP A 68 4.77 10.81 -5.83
N PHE A 69 4.66 10.09 -6.93
CA PHE A 69 5.79 9.50 -7.63
C PHE A 69 6.20 10.38 -8.81
N ASP A 70 7.47 10.75 -8.85
CA ASP A 70 8.06 11.56 -9.92
C ASP A 70 9.41 10.97 -10.33
N GLY A 71 9.39 10.08 -11.32
CA GLY A 71 10.56 9.33 -11.78
C GLY A 71 11.13 8.45 -10.67
N ASP A 72 12.35 8.77 -10.23
CA ASP A 72 13.07 8.05 -9.17
C ASP A 72 12.76 8.59 -7.76
N LYS A 73 11.89 9.59 -7.64
CA LYS A 73 11.51 10.20 -6.36
C LYS A 73 10.10 9.77 -5.96
N LEU A 74 9.92 9.66 -4.65
CA LEU A 74 8.63 9.45 -4.01
C LEU A 74 8.47 10.48 -2.89
N PHE A 75 7.37 11.20 -2.89
CA PHE A 75 7.04 12.14 -1.83
C PHE A 75 5.83 11.63 -1.05
N LEU A 76 5.97 11.52 0.27
CA LEU A 76 4.89 11.19 1.19
C LEU A 76 4.42 12.47 1.89
N GLY A 77 3.15 12.81 1.74
CA GLY A 77 2.52 13.95 2.42
C GLY A 77 1.08 13.65 2.83
N THR A 78 0.39 14.67 3.33
CA THR A 78 -1.03 14.57 3.74
C THR A 78 -1.99 15.26 2.77
N PHE A 79 -1.53 16.28 2.05
CA PHE A 79 -2.34 16.99 1.06
C PHE A 79 -1.49 17.44 -0.12
N PRO A 80 -2.09 17.74 -1.28
CA PRO A 80 -1.35 18.28 -2.41
C PRO A 80 -0.80 19.66 -2.06
N GLY A 81 0.48 19.88 -2.36
CA GLY A 81 1.18 21.13 -2.01
C GLY A 81 1.61 21.23 -0.54
N ASP A 82 1.46 20.16 0.26
CA ASP A 82 2.06 20.08 1.60
C ASP A 82 3.58 20.24 1.51
N GLU A 83 4.12 21.29 2.15
CA GLU A 83 5.56 21.58 2.18
C GLU A 83 6.32 20.62 3.11
N ARG A 84 5.62 19.89 3.98
CA ARG A 84 6.20 18.92 4.93
C ARG A 84 6.24 17.50 4.36
N LYS A 85 6.46 17.38 3.04
CA LYS A 85 6.61 16.09 2.36
C LYS A 85 7.92 15.41 2.79
N ARG A 86 7.84 14.12 3.16
CA ARG A 86 9.03 13.26 3.27
C ARG A 86 9.42 12.78 1.88
N GLU A 87 10.66 13.00 1.49
CA GLU A 87 11.22 12.54 0.20
C GLU A 87 11.90 11.17 0.40
N TYR A 88 11.65 10.26 -0.53
CA TYR A 88 12.31 8.97 -0.67
C TYR A 88 12.91 8.84 -2.06
N LEU A 89 14.07 8.19 -2.15
CA LEU A 89 14.80 7.98 -3.39
C LEU A 89 14.79 6.51 -3.75
N LEU A 90 14.56 6.20 -5.03
CA LEU A 90 14.62 4.85 -5.57
C LEU A 90 16.05 4.31 -5.40
N VAL A 91 16.17 3.15 -4.76
CA VAL A 91 17.46 2.47 -4.53
C VAL A 91 17.59 1.18 -5.33
N SER A 92 16.47 0.52 -5.65
CA SER A 92 16.47 -0.67 -6.48
C SER A 92 15.08 -0.93 -7.08
N HIS A 93 15.04 -1.65 -8.20
CA HIS A 93 13.80 -2.17 -8.77
C HIS A 93 14.00 -3.61 -9.26
N ASN A 94 12.96 -4.43 -9.13
CA ASN A 94 12.94 -5.81 -9.62
C ASN A 94 11.53 -6.16 -10.10
N GLY A 95 11.32 -6.20 -11.41
CA GLY A 95 10.00 -6.45 -12.00
C GLY A 95 8.97 -5.39 -11.56
N SER A 96 7.94 -5.83 -10.84
CA SER A 96 6.88 -4.96 -10.31
C SER A 96 7.21 -4.32 -8.96
N GLU A 97 8.33 -4.69 -8.33
CA GLU A 97 8.75 -4.19 -7.04
C GLU A 97 9.75 -3.03 -7.20
N LYS A 98 9.55 -1.95 -6.45
CA LYS A 98 10.46 -0.81 -6.33
C LYS A 98 10.74 -0.53 -4.88
N LYS A 99 12.01 -0.33 -4.55
CA LYS A 99 12.48 -0.03 -3.19
C LYS A 99 12.95 1.41 -3.12
N TYR A 100 12.47 2.15 -2.12
CA TYR A 100 12.85 3.53 -1.87
C TYR A 100 13.39 3.67 -0.44
N ASN A 101 14.39 4.53 -0.25
CA ASN A 101 14.91 4.88 1.06
C ASN A 101 14.64 6.35 1.35
N SER A 102 14.31 6.69 2.60
CA SER A 102 14.12 8.07 3.03
C SER A 102 15.38 8.88 2.76
N LYS A 103 15.23 10.03 2.11
CA LYS A 103 16.30 11.00 2.00
C LYS A 103 16.52 11.58 3.40
N ASN A 104 17.71 11.41 3.95
CA ASN A 104 18.10 12.09 5.19
C ASN A 104 17.89 13.60 4.98
N THR A 105 16.89 14.17 5.65
CA THR A 105 16.72 15.63 5.70
C THR A 105 17.94 16.21 6.39
N GLN A 106 18.88 16.74 5.61
CA GLN A 106 19.99 17.57 6.07
C GLN A 106 19.46 18.92 6.54
N ASP A 107 18.66 18.93 7.60
CA ASP A 107 18.18 20.18 8.19
C ASP A 107 18.36 20.16 9.71
N GLY A 108 19.63 20.26 10.14
CA GLY A 108 20.10 20.73 11.44
C GLY A 108 19.59 20.09 12.75
N SER A 109 18.61 19.20 12.69
CA SER A 109 17.83 18.74 13.85
C SER A 109 17.74 17.23 13.81
N LYS A 110 18.66 16.59 14.54
CA LYS A 110 18.69 15.15 14.88
C LYS A 110 18.37 14.21 13.71
N VAL A 111 19.43 13.79 13.02
CA VAL A 111 19.43 12.62 12.14
C VAL A 111 18.82 11.45 12.91
N SER A 112 17.64 10.99 12.50
CA SER A 112 17.11 9.69 12.91
C SER A 112 18.00 8.63 12.27
N GLU A 113 18.76 7.89 13.07
CA GLU A 113 19.72 6.88 12.62
C GLU A 113 19.07 5.69 11.87
N THR A 114 17.75 5.61 11.82
CA THR A 114 17.02 4.61 11.05
C THR A 114 16.55 5.18 9.72
N SER A 115 17.29 4.87 8.65
CA SER A 115 16.84 5.12 7.28
C SER A 115 15.56 4.30 7.02
N GLU A 116 14.44 4.99 6.79
CA GLU A 116 13.16 4.35 6.56
C GLU A 116 13.09 3.79 5.15
N THR A 117 12.69 2.53 5.00
CA THR A 117 12.60 1.85 3.71
C THR A 117 11.15 1.63 3.34
N LEU A 118 10.82 1.99 2.10
CA LEU A 118 9.56 1.71 1.44
C LEU A 118 9.76 0.65 0.36
N ILE A 119 8.87 -0.33 0.32
CA ILE A 119 8.79 -1.28 -0.79
C ILE A 119 7.42 -1.09 -1.43
N VAL A 120 7.42 -0.75 -2.71
CA VAL A 120 6.22 -0.51 -3.49
C VAL A 120 6.09 -1.63 -4.51
N THR A 121 4.96 -2.33 -4.49
CA THR A 121 4.71 -3.46 -5.38
C THR A 121 3.51 -3.16 -6.26
N ALA A 122 3.72 -3.10 -7.57
CA ALA A 122 2.63 -3.01 -8.54
C ALA A 122 1.92 -4.36 -8.66
N LEU A 123 0.64 -4.40 -8.29
CA LEU A 123 -0.18 -5.59 -8.38
C LEU A 123 -0.77 -5.75 -9.78
N ASN A 124 -1.23 -4.64 -10.35
CA ASN A 124 -1.80 -4.55 -11.68
C ASN A 124 -1.63 -3.09 -12.20
N LYS A 125 -2.31 -2.73 -13.30
CA LYS A 125 -2.21 -1.38 -13.88
C LYS A 125 -2.88 -0.28 -13.04
N GLU A 126 -3.77 -0.65 -12.12
CA GLU A 126 -4.63 0.25 -11.36
C GLU A 126 -4.24 0.33 -9.87
N ASN A 127 -3.62 -0.73 -9.34
CA ASN A 127 -3.33 -0.83 -7.92
C ASN A 127 -1.88 -1.19 -7.59
N ILE A 128 -1.39 -0.57 -6.52
CA ILE A 128 -0.14 -0.93 -5.84
C ILE A 128 -0.40 -1.25 -4.37
N THR A 129 0.55 -1.96 -3.75
CA THR A 129 0.71 -2.03 -2.30
C THR A 129 2.00 -1.35 -1.89
N ILE A 130 2.02 -0.84 -0.65
CA ILE A 130 3.19 -0.19 -0.08
C ILE A 130 3.47 -0.87 1.26
N TYR A 131 4.63 -1.50 1.37
CA TYR A 131 5.16 -1.98 2.63
C TYR A 131 6.06 -0.90 3.25
N PHE A 132 5.79 -0.63 4.52
CA PHE A 132 6.47 0.37 5.32
C PHE A 132 7.12 -0.35 6.49
N SER A 133 8.44 -0.25 6.65
CA SER A 133 9.16 -1.03 7.68
C SER A 133 8.61 -0.82 9.09
N ASN A 134 8.03 0.36 9.36
CA ASN A 134 7.49 0.75 10.66
C ASN A 134 5.96 0.57 10.76
N SER A 135 5.29 0.14 9.69
CA SER A 135 3.85 -0.17 9.68
C SER A 135 3.54 -1.27 8.66
N THR A 136 3.59 -2.51 9.16
CA THR A 136 3.33 -3.71 8.35
C THR A 136 1.89 -3.78 7.85
N GLU A 137 0.96 -3.08 8.51
CA GLU A 137 -0.46 -2.99 8.16
C GLU A 137 -0.68 -2.36 6.78
N MET A 138 0.24 -1.50 6.34
CA MET A 138 0.15 -0.82 5.04
C MET A 138 0.12 -1.80 3.86
N GLN A 139 0.64 -3.02 4.03
CA GLN A 139 0.63 -4.05 2.99
C GLN A 139 -0.79 -4.51 2.61
N TYR A 140 -1.77 -4.31 3.50
CA TYR A 140 -3.17 -4.66 3.25
C TYR A 140 -3.96 -3.51 2.61
N LEU A 141 -3.37 -2.33 2.51
CA LEU A 141 -3.96 -1.18 1.84
C LEU A 141 -3.59 -1.19 0.36
N LEU A 142 -4.61 -1.11 -0.49
CA LEU A 142 -4.43 -0.92 -1.92
C LEU A 142 -4.50 0.56 -2.24
N TRP A 143 -3.59 1.00 -3.09
CA TRP A 143 -3.50 2.40 -3.53
C TRP A 143 -3.85 2.46 -5.01
N ARG A 144 -4.44 3.57 -5.43
CA ARG A 144 -4.76 3.84 -6.84
C ARG A 144 -4.22 5.20 -7.27
N CYS A 145 -3.81 5.29 -8.53
CA CYS A 145 -3.40 6.55 -9.13
C CYS A 145 -4.62 7.45 -9.37
N VAL A 146 -4.49 8.74 -9.07
CA VAL A 146 -5.53 9.74 -9.24
C VAL A 146 -4.98 11.01 -9.85
N ASN A 147 -5.80 11.66 -10.67
CA ASN A 147 -5.57 13.03 -11.08
C ASN A 147 -6.26 13.94 -10.06
N LEU A 148 -5.48 14.56 -9.20
CA LEU A 148 -5.98 15.50 -8.22
C LEU A 148 -6.42 16.80 -8.90
N ASP A 149 -7.56 17.32 -8.48
CA ASP A 149 -7.95 18.69 -8.85
C ASP A 149 -6.96 19.66 -8.19
N PRO A 150 -6.23 20.48 -8.97
CA PRO A 150 -5.22 21.41 -8.44
C PRO A 150 -5.79 22.47 -7.49
N ASN A 151 -7.11 22.64 -7.46
CA ASN A 151 -7.79 23.54 -6.54
C ASN A 151 -8.04 22.92 -5.15
N LYS A 152 -8.00 21.60 -5.02
CA LYS A 152 -8.15 20.90 -3.73
C LYS A 152 -6.83 20.93 -2.95
N LYS A 153 -6.79 21.66 -1.82
CA LYS A 153 -5.57 21.84 -1.02
C LYS A 153 -5.77 21.66 0.48
N THR A 154 -7.02 21.66 0.94
CA THR A 154 -7.36 21.66 2.36
C THR A 154 -8.00 20.34 2.77
N PRO A 155 -7.99 19.97 4.07
CA PRO A 155 -8.68 18.79 4.56
C PRO A 155 -10.16 18.70 4.13
N ASN A 156 -10.85 19.84 4.08
CA ASN A 156 -12.26 19.90 3.68
C ASN A 156 -12.49 19.53 2.21
N ASP A 157 -11.52 19.83 1.33
CA ASP A 157 -11.59 19.51 -0.09
C ASP A 157 -11.54 17.99 -0.35
N PHE A 158 -10.96 17.26 0.59
CA PHE A 158 -10.81 15.80 0.57
C PHE A 158 -11.83 15.09 1.47
N LYS A 159 -12.82 15.81 2.01
CA LYS A 159 -13.84 15.23 2.90
C LYS A 159 -14.52 13.99 2.28
N PRO A 160 -14.91 13.96 0.99
CA PRO A 160 -15.50 12.77 0.40
C PRO A 160 -14.58 11.54 0.45
N GLU A 161 -13.29 11.73 0.19
CA GLU A 161 -12.27 10.68 0.26
C GLU A 161 -12.08 10.18 1.71
N PHE A 162 -12.07 11.10 2.69
CA PHE A 162 -12.05 10.74 4.11
C PHE A 162 -13.30 9.99 4.55
N ASP A 163 -14.49 10.45 4.16
CA ASP A 163 -15.75 9.79 4.51
C ASP A 163 -15.78 8.35 3.96
N ALA A 164 -15.34 8.16 2.72
CA ALA A 164 -15.21 6.84 2.11
C ALA A 164 -14.20 5.95 2.84
N PHE A 165 -13.11 6.53 3.36
CA PHE A 165 -12.12 5.81 4.15
C PHE A 165 -12.68 5.36 5.51
N ILE A 166 -13.42 6.23 6.21
CA ILE A 166 -14.08 5.89 7.47
C ILE A 166 -15.14 4.81 7.27
N GLU A 167 -15.90 4.86 6.16
CA GLU A 167 -16.88 3.82 5.82
C GLU A 167 -16.21 2.47 5.58
N MET A 168 -15.09 2.43 4.84
CA MET A 168 -14.30 1.22 4.64
C MET A 168 -13.87 0.60 5.98
N ILE A 169 -13.28 1.39 6.89
CA ILE A 169 -12.88 0.92 8.24
C ILE A 169 -14.08 0.32 8.97
N ARG A 170 -15.23 1.01 8.94
CA ARG A 170 -16.46 0.56 9.59
C ARG A 170 -16.96 -0.77 9.02
N ASN A 171 -16.90 -0.95 7.71
CA ASN A 171 -17.33 -2.18 7.04
C ASN A 171 -16.42 -3.36 7.39
N ILE A 172 -15.11 -3.15 7.37
CA ILE A 172 -14.14 -4.18 7.80
C ILE A 172 -14.39 -4.54 9.27
N GLY A 173 -14.49 -3.56 10.17
CA GLY A 173 -14.76 -3.84 11.58
C GLY A 173 -16.07 -4.60 11.83
N LYS A 174 -17.15 -4.24 11.12
CA LYS A 174 -18.42 -4.98 11.20
C LYS A 174 -18.30 -6.43 10.73
N ALA A 175 -17.43 -6.74 9.77
CA ALA A 175 -17.26 -8.09 9.27
C ALA A 175 -16.52 -8.98 10.30
N TYR A 176 -15.51 -8.43 10.99
CA TYR A 176 -14.71 -9.17 11.97
C TYR A 176 -15.36 -9.28 13.36
N ASN A 177 -16.29 -8.39 13.70
CA ASN A 177 -17.01 -8.41 14.98
C ASN A 177 -18.31 -9.23 14.95
N ARG A 178 -18.61 -9.95 13.86
CA ARG A 178 -19.76 -10.85 13.82
C ARG A 178 -19.38 -12.20 14.45
N PRO A 179 -20.15 -12.72 15.42
CA PRO A 179 -19.97 -14.09 15.85
C PRO A 179 -20.25 -15.03 14.67
N ASN A 180 -19.32 -15.94 14.38
CA ASN A 180 -19.50 -17.04 13.44
C ASN A 180 -20.59 -18.01 13.93
#